data_AF-A0A9C5ZH47-F1
#
_entry.id   AF-A0A9C5ZH47-F1
#
_cell.length_a   1.000
_cell.length_b   1.000
_cell.length_c   1.000
_cell.angle_alpha   90.00
_cell.angle_beta   90.00
_cell.angle_gamma   90.00
#
_symmetry.space_group_name_H-M   'P 1'
#
loop_
_entity.id
_entity.type
_entity.pdbx_description
1 polymer ?
#
loop_
_entity_poly.entity_id
_entity_poly.type
_entity_poly.pdbx_seq_one_letter_code
_entity_poly.pdbx_strand_id
1 'polypeptide(L)'
;MHATRGSTTLEVPLGLVNEKRKSSQANKLLVALNEFFSSSYEIEDRPSLWKYIHNPTFKRFIKALDAQQDITTKFINEDELLYRNEHYHGNASEYLPRWLRSQQTNENVNVLKASSPIVFLPFGFAPRNCVGRRVVSMELQLGVARLIRNFEVEFHCSTENAFGNIQLIVPNIPLRFQFIDCEM
;
A
#
# COMPACT_ATOMS: atom_id res chain seq x y z
N MET A 1 18.94 -39.78 18.83
CA MET A 1 18.37 -38.45 19.18
C MET A 1 18.25 -37.64 17.90
N HIS A 2 17.06 -37.68 17.28
CA HIS A 2 16.76 -36.95 16.05
C HIS A 2 16.31 -35.53 16.41
N ALA A 3 17.08 -34.53 15.97
CA ALA A 3 16.63 -33.14 15.99
C ALA A 3 15.88 -32.87 14.68
N THR A 4 14.55 -32.81 14.78
CA THR A 4 13.64 -32.47 13.71
C THR A 4 13.93 -31.03 13.27
N ARG A 5 14.55 -30.90 12.10
CA ARG A 5 14.75 -29.62 11.40
C ARG A 5 13.37 -29.12 11.00
N GLY A 6 12.78 -28.24 11.81
CA GLY A 6 11.55 -27.55 11.49
C GLY A 6 11.78 -26.72 10.23
N SER A 7 11.29 -27.23 9.10
CA SER A 7 11.16 -26.49 7.85
C SER A 7 10.17 -25.36 8.07
N THR A 8 10.66 -24.20 8.50
CA THR A 8 9.91 -22.95 8.42
C THR A 8 9.61 -22.70 6.95
N THR A 9 8.32 -22.77 6.62
CA THR A 9 7.64 -22.68 5.33
C THR A 9 7.85 -21.34 4.60
N LEU A 10 9.11 -20.95 4.38
CA LEU A 10 9.55 -19.76 3.65
C LEU A 10 10.38 -20.13 2.40
N GLU A 11 10.10 -21.30 1.81
CA GLU A 11 10.59 -21.68 0.48
C GLU A 11 9.45 -21.78 -0.55
N VAL A 12 8.43 -20.93 -0.44
CA VAL A 12 7.85 -20.40 -1.68
C VAL A 12 8.74 -19.22 -2.02
N PRO A 13 9.66 -19.35 -3.00
CA PRO A 13 10.43 -18.22 -3.43
C PRO A 13 9.44 -17.28 -4.10
N LEU A 14 8.95 -16.26 -3.37
CA LEU A 14 8.81 -14.96 -4.02
C LEU A 14 10.19 -14.74 -4.63
N GLY A 15 10.32 -14.90 -5.95
CA GLY A 15 11.60 -14.92 -6.69
C GLY A 15 12.42 -13.63 -6.59
N LEU A 16 12.18 -12.82 -5.57
CA LEU A 16 12.83 -11.59 -5.15
C LEU A 16 14.22 -11.81 -4.53
N VAL A 17 14.56 -13.02 -4.08
CA VAL A 17 15.90 -13.37 -3.56
C VAL A 17 16.62 -14.34 -4.49
N ASN A 18 16.51 -14.14 -5.80
CA ASN A 18 17.29 -14.91 -6.77
C ASN A 18 18.23 -13.98 -7.55
N GLU A 19 19.33 -14.51 -8.10
CA GLU A 19 20.40 -13.78 -8.80
C GLU A 19 19.94 -12.91 -10.00
N LYS A 20 18.65 -12.95 -10.34
CA LYS A 20 17.95 -12.00 -11.22
C LYS A 20 17.94 -10.55 -10.72
N ARG A 21 18.59 -10.24 -9.58
CA ARG A 21 18.80 -8.89 -9.04
C ARG A 21 19.49 -7.93 -10.01
N LYS A 22 20.11 -8.42 -11.10
CA LYS A 22 20.53 -7.61 -12.25
C LYS A 22 19.38 -7.28 -13.22
N SER A 23 18.15 -7.14 -12.73
CA SER A 23 17.05 -6.62 -13.53
C SER A 23 17.39 -5.18 -13.95
N SER A 24 17.29 -4.89 -15.24
CA SER A 24 17.44 -3.53 -15.79
C SER A 24 16.58 -2.52 -15.02
N GLN A 25 15.41 -2.93 -14.51
CA GLN A 25 14.49 -2.08 -13.76
C GLN A 25 14.98 -1.75 -12.35
N ALA A 26 15.58 -2.70 -11.63
CA ALA A 26 16.11 -2.46 -10.29
C ALA A 26 17.26 -1.44 -10.33
N ASN A 27 18.17 -1.58 -11.31
CA ASN A 27 19.24 -0.62 -11.52
C ASN A 27 18.72 0.76 -11.95
N LYS A 28 17.71 0.81 -12.84
CA LYS A 28 17.06 2.07 -13.23
C LYS A 28 16.39 2.76 -12.04
N LEU A 29 15.73 2.00 -11.16
CA LEU A 29 15.08 2.53 -9.96
C LEU A 29 16.10 3.08 -8.97
N LEU A 30 17.23 2.38 -8.76
CA LEU A 30 18.31 2.87 -7.90
C LEU A 30 18.91 4.18 -8.42
N VAL A 31 19.16 4.28 -9.72
CA VAL A 31 19.64 5.52 -10.35
C VAL A 31 18.61 6.64 -10.20
N ALA A 32 17.34 6.38 -10.47
CA ALA A 32 16.26 7.36 -10.32
C ALA A 32 16.09 7.82 -8.87
N LEU A 33 16.18 6.92 -7.89
CA LEU A 33 16.16 7.24 -6.47
C LEU A 33 17.33 8.15 -6.06
N ASN A 34 18.54 7.83 -6.51
CA ASN A 34 19.72 8.65 -6.20
C ASN A 34 19.61 10.05 -6.83
N GLU A 35 19.11 10.13 -8.06
CA GLU A 35 18.83 11.39 -8.75
C GLU A 35 17.73 12.20 -8.04
N PHE A 36 16.68 11.54 -7.58
CA PHE A 36 15.61 12.16 -6.78
C PHE A 36 16.17 12.80 -5.51
N PHE A 37 16.91 12.05 -4.68
CA PHE A 37 17.46 12.59 -3.43
C PHE A 37 18.49 13.72 -3.66
N SER A 38 19.30 13.60 -4.71
CA SER A 38 20.29 14.64 -5.04
C SER A 38 19.61 15.93 -5.52
N SER A 39 18.59 15.80 -6.37
CA SER A 39 17.86 16.96 -6.89
C SER A 39 16.87 17.55 -5.89
N SER A 40 16.29 16.74 -5.00
CA SER A 40 15.39 17.21 -3.93
C SER A 40 16.14 18.10 -2.95
N TYR A 41 17.34 17.67 -2.53
CA TYR A 41 18.21 18.47 -1.67
C TYR A 41 18.49 19.86 -2.28
N GLU A 42 18.83 19.92 -3.58
CA GLU A 42 19.06 21.20 -4.27
C GLU A 42 17.81 22.09 -4.39
N ILE A 43 16.62 21.50 -4.42
CA ILE A 43 15.33 22.20 -4.59
C ILE A 43 14.75 22.65 -3.24
N GLU A 44 14.92 21.87 -2.17
CA GLU A 44 14.33 22.11 -0.85
C GLU A 44 15.19 23.04 0.03
N ASP A 45 16.52 23.00 -0.09
CA ASP A 45 17.42 23.83 0.73
C ASP A 45 17.62 25.27 0.19
N ARG A 46 17.17 25.59 -1.03
CA ARG A 46 17.25 26.96 -1.59
C ARG A 46 15.87 27.64 -1.63
N PRO A 47 15.78 28.95 -1.35
CA PRO A 47 14.51 29.66 -1.40
C PRO A 47 13.84 29.58 -2.78
N SER A 48 12.54 29.30 -2.76
CA SER A 48 11.68 28.82 -3.85
C SER A 48 11.60 29.72 -5.09
N LEU A 49 12.54 29.57 -6.04
CA LEU A 49 12.44 30.17 -7.38
C LEU A 49 11.64 29.30 -8.39
N TRP A 50 11.18 28.11 -7.98
CA TRP A 50 10.51 27.13 -8.85
C TRP A 50 9.18 27.61 -9.45
N LYS A 51 8.56 28.65 -8.88
CA LYS A 51 7.36 29.29 -9.45
C LYS A 51 7.66 30.20 -10.64
N TYR A 52 8.92 30.65 -10.82
CA TYR A 52 9.27 31.74 -11.74
C TYR A 52 10.39 31.41 -12.73
N ILE A 53 11.19 30.36 -12.51
CA ILE A 53 12.35 30.05 -13.35
C ILE A 53 12.31 28.60 -13.83
N HIS A 54 12.50 28.42 -15.13
CA HIS A 54 12.77 27.13 -15.76
C HIS A 54 14.10 26.56 -15.25
N ASN A 55 14.04 25.76 -14.18
CA ASN A 55 15.21 25.15 -13.55
C ASN A 55 15.52 23.77 -14.18
N PRO A 56 16.72 23.56 -14.76
CA PRO A 56 17.13 22.24 -15.25
C PRO A 56 17.17 21.17 -14.14
N THR A 57 17.46 21.54 -12.89
CA THR A 57 17.38 20.62 -11.72
C THR A 57 15.94 20.21 -11.43
N PHE A 58 14.95 21.12 -11.54
CA PHE A 58 13.54 20.76 -11.38
C PHE A 58 13.07 19.78 -12.47
N LYS A 59 13.49 19.99 -13.72
CA LYS A 59 13.22 19.02 -14.80
C LYS A 59 13.85 17.65 -14.54
N ARG A 60 15.07 17.61 -13.99
CA ARG A 60 15.73 16.36 -13.58
C ARG A 60 14.96 15.67 -12.45
N PHE A 61 14.51 16.42 -11.46
CA PHE A 61 13.68 15.94 -10.35
C PHE A 61 12.36 15.33 -10.84
N ILE A 62 11.61 16.05 -11.68
CA ILE A 62 10.36 15.53 -12.26
C ILE A 62 10.62 14.27 -13.09
N LYS A 63 11.68 14.25 -13.90
CA LYS A 63 12.05 13.05 -14.67
C LYS A 63 12.42 11.86 -13.78
N ALA A 64 13.08 12.11 -12.64
CA ALA A 64 13.39 11.08 -11.66
C ALA A 64 12.11 10.53 -11.02
N LEU A 65 11.16 11.41 -10.66
CA LEU A 65 9.85 11.03 -10.14
C LEU A 65 9.04 10.20 -11.16
N ASP A 66 9.00 10.62 -12.43
CA ASP A 66 8.29 9.89 -13.48
C ASP A 66 8.88 8.47 -13.66
N ALA A 67 10.21 8.35 -13.65
CA ALA A 67 10.88 7.05 -13.74
C ALA A 67 10.62 6.16 -12.51
N GLN A 68 10.59 6.75 -11.30
CA GLN A 68 10.20 6.02 -10.09
C GLN A 68 8.75 5.57 -10.18
N GLN A 69 7.86 6.41 -10.69
CA GLN A 69 6.44 6.12 -10.80
C GLN A 69 6.15 5.03 -11.83
N ASP A 70 6.75 5.10 -13.02
CA ASP A 70 6.58 4.09 -14.07
C ASP A 70 7.03 2.68 -13.64
N ILE A 71 8.08 2.62 -12.82
CA ILE A 71 8.61 1.36 -12.29
C ILE A 71 7.71 0.87 -11.14
N THR A 72 7.37 1.75 -10.19
CA THR A 72 6.64 1.35 -8.97
C THR A 72 5.18 1.01 -9.27
N THR A 73 4.52 1.70 -10.19
CA THR A 73 3.13 1.41 -10.60
C THR A 73 2.97 -0.02 -11.12
N LYS A 74 3.99 -0.57 -11.78
CA LYS A 74 3.95 -1.97 -12.26
C LYS A 74 3.87 -2.96 -11.11
N PHE A 75 4.70 -2.75 -10.07
CA PHE A 75 4.66 -3.58 -8.87
C PHE A 75 3.37 -3.38 -8.07
N ILE A 76 2.87 -2.15 -7.96
CA ILE A 76 1.60 -1.89 -7.27
C ILE A 76 0.43 -2.54 -7.99
N ASN A 77 0.38 -2.47 -9.33
CA ASN A 77 -0.66 -3.14 -10.10
C ASN A 77 -0.57 -4.66 -9.96
N GLU A 78 0.65 -5.24 -9.92
CA GLU A 78 0.86 -6.66 -9.64
C GLU A 78 0.36 -7.06 -8.24
N ASP A 79 0.66 -6.26 -7.21
CA ASP A 79 0.17 -6.48 -5.84
C ASP A 79 -1.37 -6.30 -5.75
N GLU A 80 -1.93 -5.31 -6.44
CA GLU A 80 -3.37 -5.12 -6.54
C GLU A 80 -4.05 -6.31 -7.21
N LEU A 81 -3.43 -6.91 -8.23
CA LEU A 81 -3.92 -8.14 -8.86
C LEU A 81 -3.92 -9.34 -7.92
N LEU A 82 -3.02 -9.39 -6.93
CA LEU A 82 -3.02 -10.42 -5.90
C LEU A 82 -4.12 -10.18 -4.86
N TYR A 83 -4.30 -8.94 -4.43
CA TYR A 83 -5.33 -8.56 -3.46
C TYR A 83 -6.74 -8.70 -4.03
N ARG A 84 -6.95 -8.29 -5.29
CA ARG A 84 -8.22 -8.45 -6.01
C ARG A 84 -8.40 -9.84 -6.63
N ASN A 85 -7.49 -10.78 -6.38
CA ASN A 85 -7.59 -12.12 -6.93
C ASN A 85 -8.60 -12.97 -6.16
N GLU A 86 -9.61 -13.48 -6.85
CA GLU A 86 -10.58 -14.40 -6.26
C GLU A 86 -9.96 -15.71 -5.74
N HIS A 87 -8.82 -16.13 -6.30
CA HIS A 87 -8.09 -17.31 -5.84
C HIS A 87 -7.52 -17.15 -4.42
N TYR A 88 -7.10 -15.94 -4.06
CA TYR A 88 -6.54 -15.64 -2.74
C TYR A 88 -7.61 -15.05 -1.80
N HIS A 89 -8.60 -14.34 -2.34
CA HIS A 89 -9.66 -13.67 -1.63
C HIS A 89 -11.01 -13.89 -2.34
N GLY A 90 -11.80 -14.89 -1.95
CA GLY A 90 -13.13 -15.08 -2.53
C GLY A 90 -14.00 -13.82 -2.40
N ASN A 91 -14.69 -13.38 -3.46
CA ASN A 91 -15.36 -12.07 -3.54
C ASN A 91 -14.41 -10.88 -3.26
N ALA A 92 -13.22 -10.86 -3.87
CA ALA A 92 -12.18 -9.85 -3.56
C ALA A 92 -12.63 -8.39 -3.77
N SER A 93 -13.56 -8.16 -4.69
CA SER A 93 -14.14 -6.84 -4.97
C SER A 93 -15.08 -6.33 -3.86
N GLU A 94 -15.48 -7.21 -2.94
CA GLU A 94 -16.39 -6.88 -1.84
C GLU A 94 -15.63 -6.69 -0.53
N TYR A 95 -16.01 -5.64 0.21
CA TYR A 95 -15.52 -5.43 1.56
C TYR A 95 -16.13 -6.46 2.51
N LEU A 96 -15.33 -7.44 2.91
CA LEU A 96 -15.69 -8.41 3.94
C LEU A 96 -14.66 -8.32 5.08
N PRO A 97 -15.07 -8.35 6.36
CA PRO A 97 -14.16 -8.26 7.50
C PRO A 97 -13.45 -9.60 7.76
N ARG A 98 -12.65 -10.05 6.78
CA ARG A 98 -12.01 -11.38 6.67
C ARG A 98 -11.03 -11.72 7.81
N TRP A 99 -10.64 -10.73 8.62
CA TRP A 99 -9.76 -10.88 9.78
C TRP A 99 -10.50 -11.20 11.07
N LEU A 100 -11.83 -11.07 11.10
CA LEU A 100 -12.64 -11.45 12.25
C LEU A 100 -12.67 -12.98 12.36
N ARG A 101 -12.32 -13.50 13.54
CA ARG A 101 -12.48 -14.92 13.85
C ARG A 101 -13.96 -15.17 14.15
N SER A 102 -14.66 -15.94 13.31
CA SER A 102 -15.99 -16.43 13.68
C SER A 102 -15.86 -17.34 14.91
N GLN A 103 -16.69 -17.11 15.94
CA GLN A 103 -16.80 -18.02 17.08
C GLN A 103 -17.91 -19.07 16.91
N GLN A 104 -18.76 -18.97 15.88
CA GLN A 104 -19.88 -19.89 15.68
C GLN A 104 -20.19 -20.04 14.20
N THR A 105 -19.87 -21.20 13.62
CA THR A 105 -20.71 -22.02 12.70
C THR A 105 -19.85 -23.10 12.03
N ASN A 106 -20.35 -24.34 12.04
CA ASN A 106 -19.76 -25.53 11.41
C ASN A 106 -19.93 -25.54 9.87
N GLU A 107 -19.90 -24.37 9.23
CA GLU A 107 -20.10 -24.26 7.78
C GLU A 107 -18.95 -23.45 7.15
N ASN A 108 -18.11 -24.15 6.38
CA ASN A 108 -17.23 -23.63 5.32
C ASN A 108 -16.40 -22.36 5.61
N VAL A 109 -15.83 -22.25 6.81
CA VAL A 109 -14.99 -21.11 7.27
C VAL A 109 -13.67 -20.95 6.47
N ASN A 110 -13.32 -21.92 5.61
CA ASN A 110 -12.11 -21.86 4.79
C ASN A 110 -12.18 -20.89 3.60
N VAL A 111 -13.37 -20.42 3.20
CA VAL A 111 -13.53 -19.60 1.99
C VAL A 111 -13.17 -18.11 2.22
N LEU A 112 -13.35 -17.61 3.44
CA LEU A 112 -13.09 -16.18 3.76
C LEU A 112 -11.66 -15.91 4.20
N LYS A 113 -10.89 -16.97 4.51
CA LYS A 113 -9.51 -16.85 4.97
C LYS A 113 -8.59 -16.75 3.76
N ALA A 114 -7.73 -15.72 3.76
CA ALA A 114 -6.74 -15.57 2.69
C ALA A 114 -5.92 -16.87 2.55
N SER A 115 -5.86 -17.41 1.34
CA SER A 115 -5.22 -18.70 1.06
C SER A 115 -3.73 -18.72 1.41
N SER A 116 -3.08 -17.54 1.52
CA SER A 116 -1.72 -17.44 2.05
C SER A 116 -1.48 -16.19 2.92
N PRO A 117 -0.61 -16.27 3.96
CA PRO A 117 -0.38 -15.18 4.93
C PRO A 117 0.33 -13.93 4.39
N ILE A 118 0.79 -13.96 3.14
CA ILE A 118 1.74 -12.98 2.57
C ILE A 118 1.06 -12.03 1.55
N VAL A 119 -0.20 -12.29 1.19
CA VAL A 119 -0.91 -11.52 0.13
C VAL A 119 -1.27 -10.10 0.56
N PHE A 120 -1.36 -9.82 1.87
CA PHE A 120 -1.71 -8.50 2.38
C PHE A 120 -0.63 -7.94 3.31
N LEU A 121 0.21 -7.04 2.78
CA LEU A 121 1.33 -6.43 3.50
C LEU A 121 1.36 -4.89 3.30
N PRO A 122 0.33 -4.15 3.75
CA PRO A 122 0.23 -2.69 3.51
C PRO A 122 1.36 -1.87 4.16
N PHE A 123 2.07 -2.45 5.12
CA PHE A 123 3.22 -1.85 5.79
C PHE A 123 4.53 -2.57 5.48
N GLY A 124 4.55 -3.47 4.49
CA GLY A 124 5.65 -4.35 4.19
C GLY A 124 5.91 -5.42 5.26
N PHE A 125 6.94 -6.23 4.99
CA PHE A 125 7.44 -7.31 5.86
C PHE A 125 8.97 -7.24 5.92
N ALA A 126 9.58 -7.85 6.94
CA ALA A 126 11.04 -7.89 7.16
C ALA A 126 11.66 -6.53 7.66
N PRO A 127 12.99 -6.43 7.85
CA PRO A 127 13.67 -5.28 8.50
C PRO A 127 13.47 -3.91 7.86
N ARG A 128 12.95 -3.86 6.62
CA ARG A 128 12.66 -2.63 5.88
C ARG A 128 11.15 -2.37 5.75
N ASN A 129 10.36 -2.88 6.69
CA ASN A 129 8.95 -2.55 6.81
C ASN A 129 8.75 -1.09 7.24
N CYS A 130 7.52 -0.60 7.17
CA CYS A 130 7.19 0.76 7.56
C CYS A 130 7.49 0.99 9.04
N VAL A 131 8.45 1.87 9.32
CA VAL A 131 8.83 2.27 10.68
C VAL A 131 7.64 2.85 11.46
N GLY A 132 6.70 3.50 10.76
CA GLY A 132 5.50 4.09 11.32
C GLY A 132 4.36 3.12 11.60
N ARG A 133 4.49 1.81 11.30
CA ARG A 133 3.39 0.83 11.37
C ARG A 133 2.62 0.87 12.70
N ARG A 134 3.33 0.96 13.83
CA ARG A 134 2.69 0.98 15.17
C ARG A 134 1.92 2.27 15.43
N VAL A 135 2.49 3.41 15.04
CA VAL A 135 1.87 4.72 15.20
C VAL A 135 0.62 4.81 14.34
N VAL A 136 0.73 4.52 13.04
CA VAL A 136 -0.39 4.54 12.10
C VAL A 136 -1.50 3.58 12.51
N SER A 137 -1.16 2.36 12.96
CA SER A 137 -2.18 1.41 13.43
C SER A 137 -2.96 1.94 14.64
N MET A 138 -2.28 2.59 15.59
CA MET A 138 -2.92 3.18 16.77
C MET A 138 -3.81 4.36 16.37
N GLU A 139 -3.30 5.27 15.54
CA GLU A 139 -4.03 6.45 15.08
C GLU A 139 -5.28 6.07 14.29
N LEU A 140 -5.18 5.11 13.36
CA LEU A 140 -6.33 4.61 12.60
C LEU A 140 -7.35 3.94 13.52
N GLN A 141 -6.92 3.10 14.46
CA GLN A 141 -7.85 2.45 15.39
C GLN A 141 -8.59 3.46 16.27
N LEU A 142 -7.86 4.44 16.82
CA LEU A 142 -8.45 5.47 17.67
C LEU A 142 -9.37 6.40 16.87
N GLY A 143 -8.94 6.80 15.66
CA GLY A 143 -9.72 7.64 14.75
C GLY A 143 -11.03 6.96 14.35
N VAL A 144 -10.97 5.72 13.88
CA VAL A 144 -12.15 4.94 13.50
C VAL A 144 -13.06 4.69 14.71
N ALA A 145 -12.50 4.35 15.88
CA ALA A 145 -13.31 4.17 17.10
C ALA A 145 -14.01 5.45 17.54
N ARG A 146 -13.38 6.62 17.37
CA ARG A 146 -14.02 7.92 17.65
C ARG A 146 -15.09 8.25 16.63
N LEU A 147 -14.86 7.99 15.34
CA LEU A 147 -15.86 8.24 14.30
C LEU A 147 -17.12 7.40 14.54
N ILE A 148 -16.98 6.07 14.68
CA ILE A 148 -18.12 5.16 14.83
C ILE A 148 -18.89 5.37 16.14
N ARG A 149 -18.23 5.86 17.20
CA ARG A 149 -18.90 6.13 18.49
C ARG A 149 -19.74 7.40 18.51
N ASN A 150 -19.38 8.39 17.70
CA ASN A 150 -19.99 9.71 17.76
C ASN A 150 -20.82 10.03 16.52
N PHE A 151 -20.57 9.36 15.40
CA PHE A 151 -21.21 9.67 14.13
C PHE A 151 -21.71 8.43 13.40
N GLU A 152 -22.91 8.52 12.88
CA GLU A 152 -23.38 7.74 11.74
C GLU A 152 -22.81 8.38 10.47
N VAL A 153 -22.09 7.58 9.68
CA VAL A 153 -21.34 8.07 8.50
C VAL A 153 -22.00 7.54 7.24
N GLU A 154 -22.54 8.45 6.44
CA GLU A 154 -23.18 8.13 5.17
C GLU A 154 -22.33 8.62 3.98
N PHE A 155 -22.38 7.85 2.88
CA PHE A 155 -21.72 8.19 1.64
C PHE A 155 -22.64 7.91 0.45
N HIS A 156 -23.10 8.99 -0.20
CA HIS A 156 -24.12 8.94 -1.25
C HIS A 156 -23.56 9.11 -2.68
N CYS A 157 -22.24 9.17 -2.84
CA CYS A 157 -21.62 9.35 -4.15
C CYS A 157 -21.23 8.01 -4.78
N SER A 158 -21.16 7.97 -6.12
CA SER A 158 -20.61 6.81 -6.82
C SER A 158 -19.14 6.60 -6.43
N THR A 159 -18.75 5.34 -6.23
CA THR A 159 -17.38 4.92 -5.96
C THR A 159 -16.63 4.50 -7.23
N GLU A 160 -17.26 4.59 -8.40
CA GLU A 160 -16.63 4.27 -9.68
C GLU A 160 -15.40 5.16 -9.93
N ASN A 161 -14.25 4.53 -10.13
CA ASN A 161 -12.96 5.20 -10.35
C ASN A 161 -12.61 6.25 -9.28
N ALA A 162 -13.16 6.11 -8.07
CA ALA A 162 -12.97 7.06 -6.97
C ALA A 162 -11.52 7.16 -6.50
N PHE A 163 -10.67 6.18 -6.83
CA PHE A 163 -9.28 6.10 -6.42
C PHE A 163 -8.34 5.98 -7.62
N GLY A 164 -7.20 6.66 -7.54
CA GLY A 164 -6.12 6.59 -8.51
C GLY A 164 -4.77 6.36 -7.84
N ASN A 165 -3.75 6.10 -8.65
CA ASN A 165 -2.40 5.85 -8.18
C ASN A 165 -1.47 6.94 -8.73
N ILE A 166 -0.95 7.79 -7.85
CA ILE A 166 0.12 8.73 -8.19
C ILE A 166 1.45 8.30 -7.57
N GLN A 167 1.42 7.74 -6.36
CA GLN A 167 2.55 7.17 -5.61
C GLN A 167 1.98 6.31 -4.47
N LEU A 168 0.89 6.80 -3.89
CA LEU A 168 -0.04 6.07 -3.04
C LEU A 168 -1.41 6.02 -3.74
N ILE A 169 -2.27 5.11 -3.27
CA ILE A 169 -3.69 5.12 -3.64
C ILE A 169 -4.32 6.36 -3.00
N VAL A 170 -4.80 7.28 -3.84
CA VAL A 170 -5.41 8.54 -3.42
C VAL A 170 -6.77 8.73 -4.06
N PRO A 171 -7.70 9.48 -3.44
CA PRO A 171 -8.98 9.78 -4.06
C PRO A 171 -8.80 10.65 -5.31
N ASN A 172 -9.40 10.23 -6.43
CA ASN A 172 -9.54 11.01 -7.65
C ASN A 172 -10.78 11.91 -7.64
N ILE A 173 -11.71 11.65 -6.71
CA ILE A 173 -12.94 12.41 -6.53
C ILE A 173 -13.01 12.97 -5.11
N PRO A 174 -13.69 14.11 -4.88
CA PRO A 174 -13.99 14.59 -3.53
C PRO A 174 -14.84 13.57 -2.77
N LEU A 175 -14.32 13.04 -1.66
CA LEU A 175 -15.06 12.13 -0.78
C LEU A 175 -15.94 12.93 0.19
N ARG A 176 -17.16 13.26 -0.25
CA ARG A 176 -18.14 14.00 0.57
C ARG A 176 -18.92 13.04 1.45
N PHE A 177 -18.42 12.82 2.67
CA PHE A 177 -19.12 12.09 3.71
C PHE A 177 -20.11 13.00 4.44
N GLN A 178 -21.25 12.43 4.81
CA GLN A 178 -22.20 13.06 5.72
C GLN A 178 -22.02 12.41 7.09
N PHE A 179 -21.81 13.25 8.11
CA PHE A 179 -21.65 12.82 9.49
C PHE A 179 -22.89 13.28 10.27
N ILE A 180 -23.61 12.32 10.83
CA ILE A 180 -24.81 12.56 11.65
C ILE A 180 -24.44 12.20 13.08
N ASP A 181 -24.60 13.11 14.04
CA ASP A 181 -24.30 12.84 15.43
C ASP A 181 -25.15 11.66 15.94
N CYS A 182 -24.50 10.67 16.57
CA CYS A 182 -25.23 9.63 17.30
C CYS A 182 -25.76 10.26 18.59
N GLU A 183 -27.08 10.38 18.73
CA GLU A 183 -27.68 10.70 20.02
C GLU A 183 -27.31 9.59 21.01
N MET A 184 -26.63 9.96 22.09
CA MET A 184 -26.33 9.06 23.21
C MET A 184 -27.51 8.95 24.16
#